data_AF-A0A2D5WCQ9-F1
#
_entry.id   AF-A0A2D5WCQ9-F1
#
_cell.length_a   1.000
_cell.length_b   1.000
_cell.length_c   1.000
_cell.angle_alpha   90.00
_cell.angle_beta   90.00
_cell.angle_gamma   90.00
#
_symmetry.space_group_name_H-M   'P 1'
#
loop_
_entity.id
_entity.type
_entity.pdbx_description
1 polymer ?
#
loop_
_entity_poly.entity_id
_entity_poly.type
_entity_poly.pdbx_seq_one_letter_code
_entity_poly.pdbx_strand_id
1 'polypeptide(L)'
;MLAANALGQQVSASLDRATTSVGESVTLSIVCTDFTPSSQPAMPSIPGLRIASAGTSRQFQFANGKRTSSYTLNYQVTPLKQGNYSISPIQVRLDTRLFRPKSLKLRVLPAGQRPKNDDGLSQYAFVRLLPGKTEAYVGEVIPLEIQLHYIDGVNVQLPELTADGFNVASFPKHKQSRMQKGNRIYQVLTFQTAATPLKAGELQLGPVKQSMVLRVRKRQSRR
;
A
#
# COMPACT_ATOMS: atom_id res chain seq x y z
N MET A 1 -4.20 0.54 -9.47
CA MET A 1 -4.26 0.53 -10.95
C MET A 1 -2.86 0.71 -11.50
N LEU A 2 -2.39 -0.30 -12.22
CA LEU A 2 -1.00 -0.53 -12.65
C LEU A 2 -0.81 -0.09 -14.11
N ALA A 3 0.41 0.30 -14.48
CA ALA A 3 0.84 0.35 -15.87
C ALA A 3 1.75 -0.87 -16.11
N ALA A 4 1.35 -1.77 -17.01
CA ALA A 4 2.05 -3.02 -17.29
C ALA A 4 2.50 -3.07 -18.76
N ASN A 5 3.71 -3.57 -19.01
CA ASN A 5 4.23 -3.86 -20.35
C ASN A 5 4.75 -5.31 -20.41
N ALA A 6 5.01 -5.79 -21.64
CA ALA A 6 5.30 -7.17 -22.04
C ALA A 6 6.47 -7.91 -21.35
N LEU A 7 7.17 -7.29 -20.39
CA LEU A 7 8.24 -7.90 -19.57
C LEU A 7 7.85 -8.05 -18.08
N GLY A 8 6.60 -7.75 -17.71
CA GLY A 8 6.15 -7.81 -16.30
C GLY A 8 6.61 -6.63 -15.44
N GLN A 9 7.41 -5.70 -15.99
CA GLN A 9 7.89 -4.51 -15.31
C GLN A 9 6.75 -3.52 -15.04
N GLN A 10 6.60 -3.12 -13.78
CA GLN A 10 5.51 -2.24 -13.34
C GLN A 10 6.00 -1.21 -12.32
N VAL A 11 5.36 -0.04 -12.32
CA VAL A 11 5.56 0.98 -11.28
C VAL A 11 4.23 1.32 -10.64
N SER A 12 4.22 1.34 -9.30
CA SER A 12 3.12 1.89 -8.53
C SER A 12 3.64 2.90 -7.52
N ALA A 13 2.82 3.89 -7.18
CA ALA A 13 3.08 4.83 -6.10
C ALA A 13 1.90 4.78 -5.12
N SER A 14 2.17 4.90 -3.84
CA SER A 14 1.13 4.92 -2.81
C SER A 14 1.56 5.74 -1.60
N LEU A 15 0.58 6.39 -0.95
CA LEU A 15 0.77 7.00 0.36
C LEU A 15 0.40 5.99 1.46
N ASP A 16 1.03 6.11 2.63
CA ASP A 16 0.57 5.38 3.81
C ASP A 16 -0.78 5.86 4.31
N ARG A 17 -1.07 7.16 4.18
CA ARG A 17 -2.35 7.79 4.50
C ARG A 17 -2.72 8.81 3.42
N ALA A 18 -4.00 8.82 3.03
CA ALA A 18 -4.52 9.82 2.08
C ALA A 18 -4.92 11.14 2.75
N THR A 19 -4.99 11.18 4.09
CA THR A 19 -5.26 12.39 4.87
C THR A 19 -4.24 12.50 6.00
N THR A 20 -3.77 13.71 6.28
CA THR A 20 -2.85 14.04 7.38
C THR A 20 -3.11 15.47 7.86
N SER A 21 -2.37 15.93 8.86
CA SER A 21 -2.42 17.30 9.36
C SER A 21 -1.15 18.07 9.02
N VAL A 22 -1.18 19.40 9.05
CA VAL A 22 0.04 20.22 8.93
C VAL A 22 1.08 19.78 9.97
N GLY A 23 2.32 19.56 9.52
CA GLY A 23 3.42 19.08 10.35
C GLY A 23 3.49 17.56 10.53
N GLU A 24 2.41 16.81 10.23
CA GLU A 24 2.40 15.35 10.29
C GLU A 24 2.80 14.75 8.95
N SER A 25 3.96 14.09 8.91
CA SER A 25 4.44 13.45 7.69
C SER A 25 3.63 12.21 7.30
N VAL A 26 3.56 11.96 6.00
CA VAL A 26 3.11 10.71 5.40
C VAL A 26 4.24 10.08 4.60
N THR A 27 4.22 8.76 4.46
CA THR A 27 5.18 8.03 3.65
C THR A 27 4.64 7.84 2.25
N LEU A 28 5.39 8.29 1.26
CA LEU A 28 5.21 7.93 -0.14
C LEU A 28 6.13 6.75 -0.47
N SER A 29 5.56 5.66 -0.97
CA SER A 29 6.32 4.51 -1.47
C SER A 29 6.12 4.39 -2.98
N ILE A 30 7.22 4.37 -3.72
CA ILE A 30 7.27 4.08 -5.16
C ILE A 30 7.85 2.67 -5.33
N VAL A 31 7.03 1.72 -5.77
CA VAL A 31 7.40 0.31 -5.94
C VAL A 31 7.63 0.03 -7.42
N CYS A 32 8.83 -0.44 -7.74
CA CYS A 32 9.25 -0.93 -9.05
C CYS A 32 9.29 -2.46 -9.01
N THR A 33 8.43 -3.10 -9.79
CA THR A 33 8.34 -4.56 -9.89
C THR A 33 9.16 -5.03 -11.09
N ASP A 34 10.02 -6.02 -10.86
CA ASP A 34 10.92 -6.68 -11.82
C ASP A 34 11.97 -5.78 -12.48
N PHE A 35 12.27 -4.63 -11.87
CA PHE A 35 13.42 -3.81 -12.25
C PHE A 35 13.89 -2.91 -11.11
N THR A 36 15.13 -2.41 -11.23
CA THR A 36 15.68 -1.31 -10.42
C THR A 36 15.75 -0.08 -11.31
N PRO A 37 15.24 1.09 -10.88
CA PRO A 37 15.34 2.29 -11.69
C PRO A 37 16.80 2.73 -11.87
N SER A 38 17.13 3.27 -13.04
CA SER A 38 18.51 3.67 -13.38
C SER A 38 18.97 4.91 -12.61
N SER A 39 18.03 5.67 -12.05
CA SER A 39 18.31 6.78 -11.15
C SER A 39 17.17 6.98 -10.16
N GLN A 40 17.45 7.75 -9.09
CA GLN A 40 16.40 8.15 -8.16
C GLN A 40 15.39 9.07 -8.88
N PRO A 41 14.07 8.82 -8.75
CA PRO A 41 13.04 9.67 -9.34
C PRO A 41 13.16 11.11 -8.85
N ALA A 42 13.16 12.07 -9.78
CA ALA A 42 13.01 13.47 -9.42
C ALA A 42 11.58 13.70 -8.89
N MET A 43 11.48 14.16 -7.64
CA MET A 43 10.19 14.47 -7.03
C MET A 43 9.70 15.84 -7.50
N PRO A 44 8.39 15.98 -7.82
CA PRO A 44 7.84 17.28 -8.19
C PRO A 44 7.92 18.26 -7.02
N SER A 45 8.31 19.50 -7.30
CA SER A 45 8.21 20.59 -6.32
C SER A 45 6.75 21.01 -6.21
N ILE A 46 6.16 20.84 -5.03
CA ILE A 46 4.76 21.17 -4.75
C ILE A 46 4.74 22.19 -3.62
N PRO A 47 4.37 23.47 -3.89
CA PRO A 47 4.27 24.48 -2.86
C PRO A 47 3.40 24.01 -1.69
N GLY A 48 3.89 24.17 -0.47
CA GLY A 48 3.19 23.71 0.74
C GLY A 48 3.48 22.25 1.13
N LEU A 49 4.27 21.49 0.36
CA LEU A 49 4.79 20.19 0.74
C LEU A 49 6.32 20.20 0.76
N ARG A 50 6.91 19.52 1.75
CA ARG A 50 8.33 19.17 1.77
C ARG A 50 8.47 17.68 1.53
N ILE A 51 9.19 17.29 0.48
CA ILE A 51 9.41 15.89 0.13
C ILE A 51 10.88 15.57 0.29
N ALA A 52 11.21 14.58 1.12
CA ALA A 52 12.58 14.14 1.39
C ALA A 52 12.72 12.64 1.15
N SER A 53 13.88 12.20 0.64
CA SER A 53 14.20 10.77 0.52
C SER A 53 14.25 10.14 1.91
N ALA A 54 13.63 8.97 2.07
CA ALA A 54 13.58 8.20 3.30
C ALA A 54 14.19 6.79 3.13
N GLY A 55 15.01 6.61 2.09
CA GLY A 55 15.73 5.37 1.80
C GLY A 55 15.04 4.47 0.78
N THR A 56 15.64 3.31 0.55
CA THR A 56 15.16 2.32 -0.41
C THR A 56 15.15 0.92 0.22
N SER A 57 14.35 0.01 -0.32
CA SER A 57 14.31 -1.38 0.14
C SER A 57 14.10 -2.31 -1.04
N ARG A 58 14.73 -3.48 -1.02
CA ARG A 58 14.57 -4.51 -2.04
C ARG A 58 14.01 -5.78 -1.43
N GLN A 59 13.04 -6.38 -2.10
CA GLN A 59 12.42 -7.64 -1.70
C GLN A 59 12.40 -8.60 -2.88
N PHE A 60 12.81 -9.85 -2.64
CA PHE A 60 12.69 -10.94 -3.60
C PHE A 60 11.58 -11.88 -3.15
N GLN A 61 10.72 -12.26 -4.08
CA GLN A 61 9.68 -13.25 -3.87
C GLN A 61 9.83 -14.35 -4.90
N PHE A 62 9.71 -15.60 -4.45
CA PHE A 62 9.65 -16.77 -5.31
C PHE A 62 8.28 -17.41 -5.11
N ALA A 63 7.49 -17.49 -6.18
CA ALA A 63 6.18 -18.11 -6.17
C ALA A 63 5.95 -18.87 -7.47
N ASN A 64 5.52 -20.14 -7.38
CA ASN A 64 5.18 -21.00 -8.53
C ASN A 64 6.27 -21.03 -9.63
N GLY A 65 7.54 -21.15 -9.23
CA GLY A 65 8.69 -21.15 -10.16
C GLY A 65 9.06 -19.78 -10.76
N LYS A 66 8.27 -18.72 -10.51
CA LYS A 66 8.54 -17.37 -10.99
C LYS A 66 9.21 -16.53 -9.89
N ARG A 67 10.37 -15.94 -10.21
CA ARG A 67 11.07 -14.98 -9.36
C ARG A 67 10.55 -13.57 -9.64
N THR A 68 10.01 -12.91 -8.63
CA THR A 68 9.59 -11.50 -8.68
C THR A 68 10.52 -10.66 -7.79
N SER A 69 11.04 -9.55 -8.30
CA SER A 69 11.88 -8.61 -7.55
C SER A 69 11.14 -7.28 -7.37
N SER A 70 10.96 -6.80 -6.15
CA SER A 70 10.40 -5.48 -5.88
C SER A 70 11.47 -4.55 -5.32
N TYR A 71 11.66 -3.39 -5.95
CA TYR A 71 12.52 -2.31 -5.48
C TYR A 71 11.67 -1.10 -5.11
N THR A 72 11.68 -0.73 -3.83
CA THR A 72 10.85 0.34 -3.27
C THR A 72 11.71 1.54 -2.92
N LEU A 73 11.32 2.72 -3.39
CA LEU A 73 11.86 4.00 -2.94
C LEU A 73 10.87 4.68 -2.00
N ASN A 74 11.33 5.04 -0.81
CA ASN A 74 10.51 5.68 0.21
C ASN A 74 10.85 7.17 0.29
N TYR A 75 9.81 7.98 0.40
CA TYR A 75 9.91 9.43 0.61
C TYR A 75 9.02 9.85 1.77
N GLN A 76 9.50 10.79 2.57
CA GLN A 76 8.73 11.45 3.60
C GLN A 76 8.12 12.73 3.03
N VAL A 77 6.80 12.82 3.02
CA VAL A 77 6.04 14.00 2.57
C VAL A 77 5.52 14.70 3.82
N THR A 78 6.05 15.89 4.11
CA THR A 78 5.67 16.71 5.25
C THR A 78 4.89 17.93 4.76
N PRO A 79 3.59 18.04 5.07
CA PRO A 79 2.82 19.21 4.73
C PRO A 79 3.17 20.41 5.60
N LEU A 80 3.33 21.56 4.95
CA LEU A 80 3.63 22.86 5.57
C LEU A 80 2.39 23.76 5.61
N LYS A 81 1.39 23.50 4.76
CA LYS A 81 0.14 24.26 4.68
C LYS A 81 -1.05 23.32 4.52
N GLN A 82 -2.21 23.72 5.04
CA GLN A 82 -3.47 23.01 4.82
C GLN A 82 -3.89 23.07 3.34
N GLY A 83 -4.64 22.07 2.89
CA GLY A 83 -5.15 22.03 1.51
C GLY A 83 -5.23 20.62 0.93
N ASN A 84 -5.66 20.52 -0.32
CA ASN A 84 -5.64 19.28 -1.08
C ASN A 84 -4.50 19.33 -2.09
N TYR A 85 -3.64 18.32 -2.06
CA TYR A 85 -2.46 18.25 -2.92
C TYR A 85 -2.56 17.08 -3.88
N SER A 86 -2.04 17.30 -5.09
CA SER A 86 -1.82 16.26 -6.10
C SER A 86 -0.32 16.02 -6.24
N ILE A 87 0.15 14.81 -5.92
CA ILE A 87 1.55 14.42 -6.04
C ILE A 87 1.76 13.83 -7.43
N SER A 88 2.08 14.72 -8.38
CA SER A 88 2.31 14.42 -9.78
C SER A 88 3.10 15.56 -10.45
N PRO A 89 3.85 15.30 -11.52
CA PRO A 89 4.18 13.98 -12.07
C PRO A 89 5.31 13.32 -11.26
N ILE A 90 5.21 12.01 -11.04
CA ILE A 90 6.35 11.18 -10.61
C ILE A 90 6.88 10.49 -11.86
N GLN A 91 8.20 10.52 -12.06
CA GLN A 91 8.86 9.96 -13.23
C GLN A 91 9.94 8.97 -12.80
N VAL A 92 9.77 7.71 -13.15
CA VAL A 92 10.72 6.63 -12.84
C VAL A 92 11.38 6.17 -14.13
N ARG A 93 12.70 6.29 -14.22
CA ARG A 93 13.46 5.95 -15.43
C ARG A 93 14.07 4.55 -15.32
N LEU A 94 13.96 3.78 -16.40
CA LEU A 94 14.69 2.54 -16.64
C LEU A 94 15.32 2.63 -18.02
N ASP A 95 16.62 2.90 -18.05
CA ASP A 95 17.42 3.18 -19.23
C ASP A 95 16.77 4.29 -20.08
N THR A 96 16.31 3.97 -21.29
CA THR A 96 15.62 4.90 -22.18
C THR A 96 14.11 5.00 -21.92
N ARG A 97 13.55 4.14 -21.05
CA ARG A 97 12.11 4.06 -20.76
C ARG A 97 11.73 4.90 -19.54
N LEU A 98 10.52 5.45 -19.59
CA LEU A 98 9.97 6.29 -18.53
C LEU A 98 8.61 5.78 -18.07
N PHE A 99 8.52 5.39 -16.80
CA PHE A 99 7.30 4.96 -16.15
C PHE A 99 6.70 6.11 -15.35
N ARG A 100 5.38 6.26 -15.43
CA ARG A 100 4.61 7.28 -14.72
C ARG A 100 3.50 6.61 -13.92
N PRO A 101 3.64 6.46 -12.59
CA PRO A 101 2.54 5.97 -11.77
C PRO A 101 1.39 6.98 -11.74
N LYS A 102 0.22 6.53 -11.30
CA LYS A 102 -0.95 7.40 -11.15
C LYS A 102 -0.69 8.53 -10.16
N SER A 103 -1.34 9.67 -10.40
CA SER A 103 -1.35 10.80 -9.45
C SER A 103 -1.94 10.37 -8.11
N LEU A 104 -1.32 10.86 -7.04
CA LEU A 104 -1.76 10.62 -5.66
C LEU A 104 -2.37 11.88 -5.09
N LYS A 105 -3.49 11.73 -4.37
CA LYS A 105 -4.15 12.82 -3.67
C LYS A 105 -3.81 12.77 -2.17
N LEU A 106 -3.44 13.90 -1.60
CA LEU A 106 -3.21 14.07 -0.17
C LEU A 106 -4.07 15.22 0.36
N ARG A 107 -4.98 14.92 1.28
CA ARG A 107 -5.77 15.92 2.00
C ARG A 107 -5.03 16.31 3.29
N VAL A 108 -4.83 17.61 3.49
CA VAL A 108 -4.12 18.15 4.65
C VAL A 108 -5.05 19.02 5.47
N LEU A 109 -5.30 18.56 6.69
CA LEU A 109 -6.09 19.24 7.71
C LEU A 109 -5.25 20.31 8.42
N PRO A 110 -5.89 21.28 9.09
CA PRO A 110 -5.22 22.21 10.00
C PRO A 110 -4.34 21.49 11.02
N ALA A 111 -3.30 22.16 11.51
CA ALA A 111 -2.46 21.63 12.57
C ALA A 111 -3.31 21.23 13.80
N GLY A 112 -3.02 20.07 14.38
CA GLY A 112 -3.74 19.57 15.56
C GLY A 112 -5.10 18.91 15.27
N GLN A 113 -5.65 19.03 14.06
CA GLN A 113 -6.86 18.29 13.68
C GLN A 113 -6.50 16.95 13.06
N ARG A 114 -6.90 15.84 13.67
CA ARG A 114 -6.66 14.50 13.12
C ARG A 114 -7.78 14.07 12.18
N PRO A 115 -7.48 13.23 11.17
CA PRO A 115 -8.52 12.58 10.37
C PRO A 115 -9.46 11.80 11.29
N LYS A 116 -10.79 11.94 11.10
CA LYS A 116 -11.81 11.25 11.91
C LYS A 116 -11.69 9.71 11.94
N ASN A 117 -10.96 9.13 10.97
CA ASN A 117 -10.73 7.68 10.83
C ASN A 117 -9.27 7.27 11.09
N ASP A 118 -8.40 8.20 11.50
CA ASP A 118 -7.02 7.87 11.89
C ASP A 118 -6.96 7.84 13.41
N ASP A 119 -7.29 6.67 13.96
CA ASP A 119 -7.16 6.33 15.37
C ASP A 119 -5.69 6.34 15.86
N GLY A 120 -4.73 6.61 14.96
CA GLY A 120 -3.30 6.55 15.22
C GLY A 120 -2.80 5.11 15.37
N LEU A 121 -3.67 4.09 15.29
CA LEU A 121 -3.31 2.67 15.26
C LEU A 121 -2.97 2.24 13.83
N SER A 122 -3.58 2.89 12.83
CA SER A 122 -3.32 2.69 11.41
C SER A 122 -1.83 2.82 11.01
N GLN A 123 -1.04 3.57 11.77
CA GLN A 123 0.41 3.66 11.58
C GLN A 123 1.17 2.41 12.09
N TYR A 124 0.58 1.66 13.02
CA TYR A 124 1.18 0.46 13.62
C TYR A 124 0.67 -0.81 12.96
N ALA A 125 -0.56 -0.82 12.45
CA ALA A 125 -1.06 -1.89 11.58
C ALA A 125 -2.16 -1.44 10.63
N PHE A 126 -2.20 -2.06 9.45
CA PHE A 126 -3.25 -1.87 8.45
C PHE A 126 -3.41 -3.13 7.58
N VAL A 127 -4.59 -3.31 7.00
CA VAL A 127 -4.88 -4.42 6.06
C VAL A 127 -5.10 -3.89 4.66
N ARG A 128 -4.68 -4.65 3.64
CA ARG A 128 -4.92 -4.37 2.22
C ARG A 128 -5.58 -5.57 1.56
N LEU A 129 -6.58 -5.31 0.73
CA LEU A 129 -7.17 -6.27 -0.19
C LEU A 129 -6.70 -5.94 -1.61
N LEU A 130 -6.10 -6.92 -2.29
CA LEU A 130 -5.51 -6.78 -3.62
C LEU A 130 -6.14 -7.83 -4.54
N PRO A 131 -7.23 -7.51 -5.24
CA PRO A 131 -7.75 -8.40 -6.27
C PRO A 131 -6.85 -8.38 -7.50
N GLY A 132 -6.64 -9.56 -8.11
CA GLY A 132 -5.85 -9.68 -9.34
C GLY A 132 -6.48 -9.01 -10.56
N LYS A 133 -7.81 -8.82 -10.53
CA LYS A 133 -8.61 -8.08 -11.52
C LYS A 133 -9.89 -7.56 -10.85
N THR A 134 -10.41 -6.45 -11.38
CA THR A 134 -11.65 -5.81 -10.90
C THR A 134 -12.83 -6.01 -11.86
N GLU A 135 -12.57 -6.59 -13.03
CA GLU A 135 -13.55 -6.97 -14.04
C GLU A 135 -13.33 -8.45 -14.35
N ALA A 136 -14.41 -9.24 -14.33
CA ALA A 136 -14.37 -10.68 -14.52
C ALA A 136 -15.73 -11.19 -15.02
N TYR A 137 -15.74 -12.32 -15.70
CA TYR A 137 -16.98 -13.01 -16.06
C TYR A 137 -17.57 -13.75 -14.85
N VAL A 138 -18.88 -14.01 -14.91
CA VAL A 138 -19.53 -14.89 -13.92
C VAL A 138 -18.90 -16.28 -13.96
N GLY A 139 -18.60 -16.84 -12.80
CA GLY A 139 -17.90 -18.14 -12.68
C GLY A 139 -16.38 -18.06 -12.88
N GLU A 140 -15.83 -16.91 -13.24
CA GLU A 140 -14.39 -16.76 -13.42
C GLU A 140 -13.66 -16.56 -12.09
N VAL A 141 -12.59 -17.32 -11.87
CA VAL A 141 -11.79 -17.23 -10.65
C VAL A 141 -10.97 -15.93 -10.64
N ILE A 142 -11.12 -15.13 -9.58
CA ILE A 142 -10.33 -13.93 -9.30
C ILE A 142 -9.36 -14.24 -8.16
N PRO A 143 -8.04 -14.33 -8.42
CA PRO A 143 -7.07 -14.47 -7.34
C PRO A 143 -7.06 -13.21 -6.46
N LEU A 144 -7.09 -13.38 -5.15
CA LEU A 144 -7.07 -12.31 -4.16
C LEU A 144 -5.85 -12.44 -3.25
N GLU A 145 -5.25 -11.31 -2.90
CA GLU A 145 -4.25 -11.23 -1.85
C GLU A 145 -4.72 -10.29 -0.72
N ILE A 146 -4.77 -10.82 0.50
CA ILE A 146 -4.99 -10.02 1.70
C ILE A 146 -3.64 -9.88 2.41
N GLN A 147 -3.18 -8.64 2.57
CA GLN A 147 -1.94 -8.35 3.29
C GLN A 147 -2.23 -7.61 4.58
N LEU A 148 -1.88 -8.22 5.71
CA LEU A 148 -1.84 -7.57 7.00
C LEU A 148 -0.42 -7.06 7.27
N HIS A 149 -0.29 -5.74 7.39
CA HIS A 149 0.96 -5.07 7.72
C HIS A 149 0.91 -4.65 9.18
N TYR A 150 1.89 -5.03 10.00
CA TYR A 150 1.99 -4.57 11.40
C TYR A 150 3.43 -4.47 11.87
N ILE A 151 3.70 -3.58 12.83
CA ILE A 151 5.04 -3.42 13.42
C ILE A 151 5.25 -4.47 14.52
N ASP A 152 4.37 -4.44 15.52
CA ASP A 152 4.43 -5.34 16.67
C ASP A 152 3.01 -5.73 17.11
N GLY A 153 2.69 -7.01 16.93
CA GLY A 153 1.39 -7.57 17.25
C GLY A 153 1.44 -9.07 17.46
N VAL A 154 0.47 -9.59 18.19
CA VAL A 154 0.29 -11.01 18.54
C VAL A 154 -1.18 -11.41 18.39
N ASN A 155 -1.48 -12.70 18.48
CA ASN A 155 -2.83 -13.26 18.41
C ASN A 155 -3.59 -12.83 17.15
N VAL A 156 -2.90 -12.88 16.00
CA VAL A 156 -3.47 -12.55 14.71
C VAL A 156 -4.51 -13.61 14.33
N GLN A 157 -5.76 -13.17 14.14
CA GLN A 157 -6.86 -14.03 13.69
C GLN A 157 -6.86 -14.17 12.17
N LEU A 158 -7.65 -15.11 11.63
CA LEU A 158 -7.85 -15.21 10.18
C LEU A 158 -8.60 -13.96 9.67
N PRO A 159 -8.28 -13.43 8.47
CA PRO A 159 -9.06 -12.35 7.89
C PRO A 159 -10.50 -12.78 7.62
N GLU A 160 -11.43 -11.86 7.91
CA GLU A 160 -12.82 -11.97 7.48
C GLU A 160 -13.02 -11.06 6.28
N LEU A 161 -13.42 -11.62 5.14
CA LEU A 161 -13.70 -10.87 3.93
C LEU A 161 -15.21 -10.84 3.69
N THR A 162 -15.80 -9.65 3.67
CA THR A 162 -17.16 -9.46 3.15
C THR A 162 -17.13 -9.56 1.62
N ALA A 163 -17.92 -10.46 1.03
CA ALA A 163 -17.87 -10.75 -0.40
C ALA A 163 -19.26 -11.14 -0.95
N ASP A 164 -20.19 -10.20 -0.90
CA ASP A 164 -21.57 -10.44 -1.30
C ASP A 164 -21.67 -10.74 -2.80
N GLY A 165 -22.27 -11.89 -3.14
CA GLY A 165 -22.36 -12.34 -4.52
C GLY A 165 -21.10 -13.05 -5.04
N PHE A 166 -20.16 -13.41 -4.17
CA PHE A 166 -19.01 -14.24 -4.51
C PHE A 166 -19.01 -15.55 -3.73
N ASN A 167 -18.49 -16.60 -4.35
CA ASN A 167 -17.95 -17.73 -3.61
C ASN A 167 -16.48 -17.48 -3.30
N VAL A 168 -16.09 -17.54 -2.03
CA VAL A 168 -14.71 -17.28 -1.58
C VAL A 168 -14.08 -18.58 -1.12
N ALA A 169 -12.92 -18.91 -1.68
CA ALA A 169 -12.16 -20.07 -1.26
C ALA A 169 -11.62 -19.90 0.17
N SER A 170 -11.46 -21.01 0.89
CA SER A 170 -10.84 -20.99 2.21
C SER A 170 -9.43 -20.42 2.15
N PHE A 171 -9.07 -19.63 3.15
CA PHE A 171 -7.73 -19.07 3.27
C PHE A 171 -6.73 -20.19 3.61
N PRO A 172 -5.69 -20.42 2.79
CA PRO A 172 -4.58 -21.29 3.14
C PRO A 172 -3.74 -20.63 4.25
N LYS A 173 -2.76 -21.38 4.78
CA LYS A 173 -1.76 -20.83 5.71
C LYS A 173 -1.10 -19.59 5.09
N HIS A 174 -0.96 -18.53 5.88
CA HIS A 174 -0.34 -17.30 5.43
C HIS A 174 1.15 -17.47 5.19
N LYS A 175 1.71 -16.63 4.31
CA LYS A 175 3.15 -16.42 4.17
C LYS A 175 3.54 -15.20 4.99
N GLN A 176 4.70 -15.27 5.65
CA GLN A 176 5.26 -14.14 6.39
C GLN A 176 6.42 -13.53 5.62
N SER A 177 6.46 -12.20 5.55
CA SER A 177 7.60 -11.45 5.02
C SER A 177 7.79 -10.15 5.81
N ARG A 178 8.76 -9.33 5.42
CA ARG A 178 8.98 -8.01 5.99
C ARG A 178 8.98 -6.98 4.87
N MET A 179 8.36 -5.83 5.14
CA MET A 179 8.33 -4.70 4.22
C MET A 179 8.77 -3.45 4.97
N GLN A 180 9.72 -2.71 4.41
CA GLN A 180 10.05 -1.39 4.91
C GLN A 180 9.15 -0.34 4.24
N LYS A 181 8.50 0.48 5.05
CA LYS A 181 7.69 1.61 4.60
C LYS A 181 8.11 2.83 5.41
N GLY A 182 8.87 3.72 4.78
CA GLY A 182 9.52 4.84 5.46
C GLY A 182 10.59 4.35 6.44
N ASN A 183 10.59 4.89 7.67
CA ASN A 183 11.48 4.47 8.75
C ASN A 183 10.92 3.31 9.60
N ARG A 184 9.93 2.58 9.10
CA ARG A 184 9.27 1.49 9.82
C ARG A 184 9.41 0.18 9.05
N ILE A 185 9.76 -0.88 9.77
CA ILE A 185 9.74 -2.24 9.26
C ILE A 185 8.44 -2.88 9.72
N TYR A 186 7.59 -3.23 8.77
CA TYR A 186 6.38 -3.99 8.99
C TYR A 186 6.68 -5.47 8.79
N GLN A 187 6.14 -6.31 9.66
CA GLN A 187 5.83 -7.69 9.34
C GLN A 187 4.61 -7.70 8.41
N VAL A 188 4.67 -8.55 7.39
CA VAL A 188 3.58 -8.70 6.41
C VAL A 188 3.13 -10.15 6.42
N LEU A 189 1.87 -10.36 6.80
CA LEU A 189 1.21 -11.65 6.62
C LEU A 189 0.34 -11.59 5.38
N THR A 190 0.65 -12.46 4.43
CA THR A 190 -0.04 -12.57 3.15
C THR A 190 -0.92 -13.81 3.14
N PHE A 191 -2.22 -13.60 3.03
CA PHE A 191 -3.22 -14.64 2.81
C PHE A 191 -3.63 -14.60 1.33
N GLN A 192 -3.46 -15.72 0.63
CA GLN A 192 -3.82 -15.84 -0.78
C GLN A 192 -5.13 -16.63 -0.88
N THR A 193 -6.18 -16.05 -1.46
CA THR A 193 -7.45 -16.76 -1.69
C THR A 193 -7.93 -16.49 -3.11
N ALA A 194 -9.13 -16.94 -3.46
CA ALA A 194 -9.81 -16.56 -4.67
C ALA A 194 -11.29 -16.27 -4.39
N ALA A 195 -11.85 -15.34 -5.15
CA ALA A 195 -13.28 -15.09 -5.19
C ALA A 195 -13.81 -15.37 -6.60
N THR A 196 -14.99 -15.98 -6.67
CA THR A 196 -15.66 -16.31 -7.94
C THR A 196 -17.01 -15.59 -7.98
N PRO A 197 -17.27 -14.67 -8.91
CA PRO A 197 -18.55 -13.98 -9.03
C PRO A 197 -19.68 -14.97 -9.35
N LEU A 198 -20.79 -14.87 -8.63
CA LEU A 198 -21.95 -15.75 -8.82
C LEU A 198 -23.03 -15.13 -9.70
N LYS A 199 -22.96 -13.83 -9.96
CA LYS A 199 -23.91 -13.09 -10.80
C LYS A 199 -23.25 -11.91 -11.49
N ALA A 200 -23.86 -11.47 -12.59
CA ALA A 200 -23.43 -10.26 -13.29
C ALA A 200 -23.87 -9.00 -12.53
N GLY A 201 -23.17 -7.89 -12.80
CA GLY A 201 -23.44 -6.57 -12.22
C GLY A 201 -22.29 -6.05 -11.36
N GLU A 202 -22.49 -4.88 -10.77
CA GLU A 202 -21.53 -4.32 -9.80
C GLU A 202 -21.65 -5.08 -8.47
N LEU A 203 -20.59 -5.78 -8.10
CA LEU A 203 -20.50 -6.53 -6.84
C LEU A 203 -19.50 -5.88 -5.91
N GLN A 204 -19.80 -5.88 -4.61
CA GLN A 204 -18.91 -5.35 -3.59
C GLN A 204 -18.01 -6.47 -3.05
N LEU A 205 -16.70 -6.21 -3.08
CA LEU A 205 -15.68 -7.09 -2.51
C LEU A 205 -14.91 -6.32 -1.44
N GLY A 206 -15.06 -6.75 -0.19
CA GLY A 206 -14.62 -6.04 0.99
C GLY A 206 -15.79 -5.42 1.78
N PRO A 207 -15.52 -4.88 2.97
CA PRO A 207 -14.20 -4.70 3.58
C PRO A 207 -13.56 -6.02 4.05
N VAL A 208 -12.25 -5.98 4.32
CA VAL A 208 -11.57 -7.03 5.08
C VAL A 208 -11.49 -6.58 6.53
N LYS A 209 -11.95 -7.42 7.46
CA LYS A 209 -11.73 -7.26 8.89
C LYS A 209 -10.59 -8.15 9.33
N GLN A 210 -9.71 -7.60 10.15
CA GLN A 210 -8.53 -8.29 10.63
C GLN A 210 -8.34 -7.97 12.11
N SER A 211 -8.40 -9.01 12.95
CA SER A 211 -8.28 -8.88 14.40
C SER A 211 -6.88 -9.29 14.87
N MET A 212 -6.27 -8.46 15.72
CA MET A 212 -5.00 -8.75 16.40
C MET A 212 -4.86 -7.93 17.69
N VAL A 213 -3.87 -8.27 18.50
CA VAL A 213 -3.43 -7.44 19.64
C VAL A 213 -2.17 -6.68 19.27
N LEU A 214 -2.21 -5.35 19.27
CA LEU A 214 -1.05 -4.49 19.01
C LEU A 214 -0.29 -4.14 20.28
N ARG A 215 1.04 -4.16 20.19
CA ARG A 215 1.93 -3.67 21.24
C ARG A 215 2.48 -2.30 20.82
N VAL A 216 1.84 -1.24 21.27
CA VAL A 216 2.24 0.15 20.96
C VAL A 216 2.94 0.78 22.15
N ARG A 217 4.14 1.37 21.92
CA ARG A 217 4.78 2.22 22.93
C ARG A 217 4.01 3.53 23.01
N LYS A 218 3.36 3.77 24.17
CA LYS A 218 2.67 5.04 24.46
C LYS A 218 3.72 6.15 24.53
N ARG A 219 3.74 7.05 23.55
CA ARG A 219 4.61 8.24 23.60
C ARG A 219 4.01 9.19 24.66
N GLN A 220 4.63 9.28 25.84
CA GLN A 220 4.24 10.27 26.83
C GLN A 220 4.42 11.67 26.21
N SER A 221 3.31 12.39 26.05
CA SER A 221 3.34 13.81 25.75
C SER A 221 3.94 14.50 26.95
N ARG A 222 5.18 15.01 26.83
CA ARG A 222 5.68 16.00 27.79
C ARG A 222 4.80 17.23 27.66
N ARG A 223 4.05 17.52 28.72
CA ARG A 223 3.47 18.85 28.96
C ARG A 223 4.59 19.80 29.33
#